data_AF-A0A0S8IZ41-F1
#
_entry.id   AF-A0A0S8IZ41-F1
#
_cell.length_a   1.000
_cell.length_b   1.000
_cell.length_c   1.000
_cell.angle_alpha   90.00
_cell.angle_beta   90.00
_cell.angle_gamma   90.00
#
_symmetry.space_group_name_H-M   'P 1'
#
loop_
_entity.id
_entity.type
_entity.pdbx_description
1 polymer ?
#
loop_
_entity_poly.entity_id
_entity_poly.type
_entity_poly.pdbx_seq_one_letter_code
_entity_poly.pdbx_strand_id
1 'polypeptide(L)'
;MTREPSRVCTHPWEFACEPFRIADGLYYVGNTNVSSHLIDTGAALVLIDTTYPQTVYLLLESIRRLGFDPDDIRAILQVHAHYDHIGGTRALVELTGAETYLGEADVEIIEKRRDETWAPQYGLGFREYFKVNHPLTDGDVVRIGKTVFDCVAIPGHTPGSMSFFFEVTEGPRTYRVGIHGGPGLNTLTDEYLTENKLPFSRRDDYLRSLERLRREKVDIFIGAHPAQNNTLGKRQRMTDDENPFIDPSAWGAFLDDLERRARELFERPKGETQ
;
A
#
# COMPACT_ATOMS: atom_id res chain seq x y z
N MET A 1 9.25 16.83 -20.98
CA MET A 1 8.91 17.97 -20.11
C MET A 1 9.03 17.51 -18.68
N THR A 2 9.84 18.19 -17.85
CA THR A 2 9.88 17.91 -16.41
C THR A 2 8.52 18.30 -15.82
N ARG A 3 7.72 17.32 -15.39
CA ARG A 3 6.49 17.59 -14.63
C ARG A 3 6.88 18.31 -13.34
N GLU A 4 6.09 19.28 -12.89
CA GLU A 4 6.32 19.90 -11.58
C GLU A 4 6.29 18.81 -10.49
N PRO A 5 7.21 18.83 -9.51
CA PRO A 5 7.21 17.85 -8.44
C PRO A 5 5.88 17.88 -7.68
N SER A 6 5.34 16.70 -7.37
CA SER A 6 4.07 16.60 -6.62
C SER A 6 4.11 17.42 -5.34
N ARG A 7 2.96 18.03 -4.98
CA ARG A 7 2.82 18.90 -3.81
C ARG A 7 3.22 18.20 -2.51
N VAL A 8 3.03 16.88 -2.39
CA VAL A 8 3.47 16.09 -1.22
C VAL A 8 4.99 16.03 -1.07
N CYS A 9 5.75 16.16 -2.16
CA CYS A 9 7.21 16.19 -2.11
C CYS A 9 7.75 17.59 -1.80
N THR A 10 7.03 18.66 -2.15
CA THR A 10 7.48 20.05 -1.95
C THR A 10 6.93 20.69 -0.68
N HIS A 11 5.75 20.26 -0.23
CA HIS A 11 5.03 20.77 0.93
C HIS A 11 4.49 19.62 1.81
N PRO A 12 5.35 18.67 2.25
CA PRO A 12 4.91 17.47 2.95
C PRO A 12 4.08 17.74 4.21
N TRP A 13 4.30 18.86 4.90
CA TRP A 13 3.57 19.26 6.11
C TRP A 13 2.07 19.48 5.88
N GLU A 14 1.64 19.81 4.67
CA GLU A 14 0.22 19.99 4.33
C GLU A 14 -0.54 18.66 4.30
N PHE A 15 0.18 17.54 4.27
CA PHE A 15 -0.38 16.20 4.23
C PHE A 15 -0.46 15.54 5.61
N ALA A 16 -0.06 16.23 6.68
CA ALA A 16 -0.18 15.71 8.03
C ALA A 16 -1.64 15.42 8.39
N CYS A 17 -1.87 14.31 9.09
CA CYS A 17 -3.15 14.02 9.75
C CYS A 17 -2.89 13.34 11.09
N GLU A 18 -3.88 13.41 11.98
CA GLU A 18 -3.83 12.72 13.26
C GLU A 18 -3.81 11.20 13.05
N PRO A 19 -2.88 10.46 13.69
CA PRO A 19 -2.89 9.00 13.68
C PRO A 19 -4.03 8.47 14.55
N PHE A 20 -4.46 7.23 14.30
CA PHE A 20 -5.56 6.63 15.07
C PHE A 20 -5.57 5.10 15.03
N ARG A 21 -6.19 4.49 16.03
CA ARG A 21 -6.51 3.06 16.05
C ARG A 21 -7.68 2.77 15.10
N ILE A 22 -7.52 1.80 14.20
CA ILE A 22 -8.59 1.26 13.35
C ILE A 22 -9.29 0.10 14.08
N ALA A 23 -8.50 -0.82 14.64
CA ALA A 23 -8.94 -1.93 15.48
C ALA A 23 -7.83 -2.30 16.48
N ASP A 24 -8.07 -3.18 17.44
CA ASP A 24 -7.02 -3.65 18.35
C ASP A 24 -5.86 -4.30 17.56
N GLY A 25 -4.67 -3.72 17.72
CA GLY A 25 -3.46 -4.15 17.01
C GLY A 25 -3.31 -3.59 15.60
N LEU A 26 -4.20 -2.72 15.11
CA LEU A 26 -4.13 -2.08 13.79
C LEU A 26 -4.36 -0.58 13.86
N TYR A 27 -3.40 0.19 13.35
CA TYR A 27 -3.39 1.64 13.44
C TYR A 27 -3.08 2.28 12.09
N TYR A 28 -3.68 3.44 11.86
CA TYR A 28 -3.34 4.32 10.76
C TYR A 28 -2.25 5.30 11.19
N VAL A 29 -1.10 5.26 10.49
CA VAL A 29 0.05 6.15 10.71
C VAL A 29 0.49 6.89 9.44
N GLY A 30 -0.25 6.72 8.35
CA GLY A 30 -0.04 7.40 7.08
C GLY A 30 -0.37 8.89 7.12
N ASN A 31 -0.46 9.48 5.93
CA ASN A 31 -0.74 10.90 5.72
C ASN A 31 -2.03 11.08 4.89
N THR A 32 -2.43 12.29 4.51
CA THR A 32 -3.68 12.48 3.76
C THR A 32 -3.64 11.99 2.30
N ASN A 33 -2.45 11.65 1.78
CA ASN A 33 -2.23 11.21 0.40
C ASN A 33 -1.97 9.70 0.28
N VAL A 34 -1.06 9.16 1.08
CA VAL A 34 -0.66 7.75 1.07
C VAL A 34 -0.83 7.16 2.46
N SER A 35 -1.42 5.97 2.50
CA SER A 35 -1.60 5.23 3.73
C SER A 35 -0.31 4.58 4.17
N SER A 36 -0.15 4.45 5.47
CA SER A 36 0.73 3.47 6.09
C SER A 36 0.04 2.95 7.32
N HIS A 37 0.11 1.63 7.53
CA HIS A 37 -0.58 0.95 8.61
C HIS A 37 0.44 0.33 9.54
N LEU A 38 0.29 0.59 10.83
CA LEU A 38 1.10 -0.01 11.90
C LEU A 38 0.32 -1.17 12.50
N ILE A 39 0.95 -2.34 12.58
CA ILE A 39 0.38 -3.54 13.19
C ILE A 39 1.21 -3.89 14.42
N ASP A 40 0.56 -3.92 15.57
CA ASP A 40 1.14 -4.40 16.81
C ASP A 40 0.90 -5.92 16.96
N THR A 41 1.98 -6.68 16.79
CA THR A 41 1.96 -8.14 16.87
C THR A 41 2.18 -8.66 18.29
N GLY A 42 2.36 -7.78 19.28
CA GLY A 42 2.74 -8.08 20.66
C GLY A 42 4.20 -8.45 20.87
N ALA A 43 4.92 -8.84 19.81
CA ALA A 43 6.37 -9.12 19.86
C ALA A 43 7.19 -8.07 19.09
N ALA A 44 6.57 -7.40 18.12
CA ALA A 44 7.19 -6.42 17.24
C ALA A 44 6.12 -5.54 16.58
N LEU A 45 6.56 -4.38 16.09
CA LEU A 45 5.76 -3.57 15.18
C LEU A 45 6.05 -3.93 13.73
N VAL A 46 4.99 -3.96 12.93
CA VAL A 46 5.05 -4.17 11.48
C VAL A 46 4.45 -2.95 10.79
N LEU A 47 5.13 -2.43 9.77
CA LEU A 47 4.57 -1.43 8.89
C LEU A 47 4.11 -2.06 7.58
N ILE A 48 2.92 -1.70 7.11
CA ILE A 48 2.53 -1.87 5.71
C ILE A 48 2.70 -0.51 5.04
N ASP A 49 3.63 -0.45 4.08
CA ASP A 49 4.13 0.73 3.38
C ASP A 49 4.78 1.80 4.28
N THR A 50 5.54 2.69 3.65
CA THR A 50 6.41 3.68 4.32
C THR A 50 6.25 5.11 3.83
N THR A 51 5.25 5.36 2.98
CA THR A 51 4.98 6.65 2.37
C THR A 51 6.20 7.21 1.58
N TYR A 52 6.17 8.51 1.29
CA TYR A 52 7.27 9.22 0.65
C TYR A 52 8.45 9.44 1.61
N PRO A 53 9.68 9.60 1.09
CA PRO A 53 10.84 10.01 1.89
C PRO A 53 10.60 11.34 2.62
N GLN A 54 9.92 12.27 1.94
CA GLN A 54 9.62 13.60 2.45
C GLN A 54 8.63 13.57 3.61
N THR A 55 7.85 12.49 3.76
CA THR A 55 6.83 12.35 4.80
C THR A 55 7.20 11.36 5.89
N VAL A 56 8.41 10.76 5.86
CA VAL A 56 8.86 9.80 6.90
C VAL A 56 8.82 10.41 8.30
N TYR A 57 9.12 11.71 8.44
CA TYR A 57 9.06 12.37 9.73
C TYR A 57 7.62 12.42 10.29
N LEU A 58 6.60 12.56 9.43
CA LEU A 58 5.19 12.50 9.83
C LEU A 58 4.81 11.08 10.27
N LEU A 59 5.27 10.07 9.54
CA LEU A 59 5.06 8.66 9.89
C LEU A 59 5.65 8.34 11.27
N LEU A 60 6.92 8.67 11.51
CA LEU A 60 7.59 8.42 12.79
C LEU A 60 6.89 9.16 13.94
N GLU A 61 6.46 10.40 13.72
CA GLU A 61 5.71 11.16 14.72
C GLU A 61 4.34 10.54 14.99
N SER A 62 3.64 10.08 13.96
CA SER A 62 2.37 9.36 14.10
C SER A 62 2.50 8.13 15.00
N ILE A 63 3.57 7.33 14.81
CA ILE A 63 3.87 6.15 15.63
C ILE A 63 4.08 6.56 17.10
N ARG A 64 4.90 7.60 17.36
CA ARG A 64 5.14 8.10 18.72
C ARG A 64 3.89 8.64 19.40
N ARG A 65 3.03 9.37 18.67
CA ARG A 65 1.79 9.93 19.22
C ARG A 65 0.76 8.86 19.59
N LEU A 66 0.85 7.68 18.98
CA LEU A 66 0.08 6.50 19.39
C LEU A 66 0.70 5.76 20.60
N GLY A 67 1.85 6.20 21.10
CA GLY A 67 2.53 5.62 22.26
C GLY A 67 3.48 4.48 21.93
N PHE A 68 3.79 4.25 20.65
CA PHE A 68 4.73 3.23 20.21
C PHE A 68 6.14 3.81 20.04
N ASP A 69 7.15 2.96 20.18
CA ASP A 69 8.54 3.30 19.84
C ASP A 69 8.85 2.86 18.40
N PRO A 70 9.23 3.78 17.49
CA PRO A 70 9.68 3.40 16.15
C PRO A 70 10.83 2.37 16.13
N ASP A 71 11.67 2.30 17.16
CA ASP A 71 12.77 1.32 17.22
C ASP A 71 12.25 -0.15 17.35
N ASP A 72 10.97 -0.32 17.67
CA ASP A 72 10.30 -1.63 17.72
C ASP A 72 9.77 -2.10 16.36
N ILE A 73 9.94 -1.31 15.28
CA ILE A 73 9.64 -1.75 13.92
C ILE A 73 10.64 -2.82 13.51
N ARG A 74 10.16 -4.07 13.37
CA ARG A 74 11.00 -5.21 12.94
C ARG A 74 10.71 -5.69 11.53
N ALA A 75 9.56 -5.33 10.96
CA ALA A 75 9.20 -5.70 9.60
C ALA A 75 8.52 -4.58 8.85
N ILE A 76 8.83 -4.48 7.56
CA ILE A 76 8.21 -3.55 6.62
C ILE A 76 7.70 -4.37 5.42
N LEU A 77 6.39 -4.47 5.29
CA LEU A 77 5.72 -5.12 4.17
C LEU A 77 5.34 -4.05 3.14
N GLN A 78 5.77 -4.23 1.90
CA GLN A 78 5.48 -3.31 0.81
C GLN A 78 4.42 -3.91 -0.11
N VAL A 79 3.40 -3.12 -0.41
CA VAL A 79 2.33 -3.56 -1.29
C VAL A 79 2.73 -3.54 -2.78
N HIS A 80 3.59 -2.61 -3.19
CA HIS A 80 4.23 -2.61 -4.51
C HIS A 80 5.41 -1.62 -4.55
N ALA A 81 6.25 -1.70 -5.59
CA ALA A 81 7.48 -0.92 -5.72
C ALA A 81 7.33 0.48 -6.36
N HIS A 82 6.30 1.25 -5.99
CA HIS A 82 6.24 2.68 -6.33
C HIS A 82 6.77 3.56 -5.20
N TYR A 83 7.38 4.68 -5.60
CA TYR A 83 8.12 5.62 -4.76
C TYR A 83 7.32 6.15 -3.58
N ASP A 84 6.03 6.35 -3.76
CA ASP A 84 5.13 6.85 -2.76
C ASP A 84 4.81 5.84 -1.66
N HIS A 85 5.00 4.53 -1.91
CA HIS A 85 4.82 3.46 -0.91
C HIS A 85 6.15 3.04 -0.27
N ILE A 86 7.19 2.88 -1.08
CA ILE A 86 8.49 2.35 -0.63
C ILE A 86 9.48 3.43 -0.17
N GLY A 87 9.15 4.71 -0.37
CA GLY A 87 10.09 5.82 -0.26
C GLY A 87 10.77 5.94 1.10
N GLY A 88 10.03 5.72 2.18
CA GLY A 88 10.57 5.76 3.54
C GLY A 88 11.41 4.56 3.95
N THR A 89 11.33 3.44 3.22
CA THR A 89 11.86 2.14 3.65
C THR A 89 13.33 2.17 3.98
N ARG A 90 14.17 2.78 3.13
CA ARG A 90 15.62 2.80 3.36
C ARG A 90 15.99 3.50 4.68
N ALA A 91 15.38 4.66 4.95
CA ALA A 91 15.64 5.39 6.19
C ALA A 91 15.18 4.60 7.43
N LEU A 92 14.03 3.92 7.34
CA LEU A 92 13.51 3.10 8.43
C LEU A 92 14.36 1.86 8.69
N VAL A 93 14.85 1.19 7.65
CA VAL A 93 15.78 0.06 7.80
C VAL A 93 17.07 0.48 8.50
N GLU A 94 17.64 1.64 8.14
CA GLU A 94 18.85 2.16 8.82
C GLU A 94 18.58 2.58 10.27
N LEU A 95 17.37 3.06 10.56
CA LEU A 95 16.97 3.45 11.90
C LEU A 95 16.76 2.24 12.81
N THR A 96 16.04 1.22 12.35
CA THR A 96 15.47 0.17 13.21
C THR A 96 16.06 -1.22 12.98
N GLY A 97 16.76 -1.42 11.86
CA GLY A 97 17.22 -2.73 11.41
C GLY A 97 16.10 -3.65 10.94
N ALA A 98 14.92 -3.11 10.62
CA ALA A 98 13.77 -3.90 10.16
C ALA A 98 14.09 -4.74 8.92
N GLU A 99 13.50 -5.93 8.86
CA GLU A 99 13.50 -6.76 7.66
C GLU A 99 12.42 -6.30 6.68
N THR A 100 12.73 -6.35 5.38
CA THR A 100 11.83 -5.88 4.34
C THR A 100 11.25 -7.01 3.52
N TYR A 101 9.98 -6.87 3.18
CA TYR A 101 9.19 -7.82 2.40
C TYR A 101 8.59 -7.09 1.19
N LEU A 102 8.85 -7.61 -0.01
CA LEU A 102 8.38 -7.05 -1.27
C LEU A 102 8.07 -8.19 -2.23
N GLY A 103 7.05 -8.06 -3.07
CA GLY A 103 6.78 -9.05 -4.11
C GLY A 103 8.01 -9.27 -5.01
N GLU A 104 8.38 -10.53 -5.23
CA GLU A 104 9.61 -10.93 -5.91
C GLU A 104 9.76 -10.27 -7.29
N ALA A 105 8.66 -10.18 -8.04
CA ALA A 105 8.67 -9.60 -9.37
C ALA A 105 8.93 -8.06 -9.39
N ASP A 106 8.82 -7.39 -8.25
CA ASP A 106 9.13 -5.97 -8.06
C ASP A 106 10.56 -5.73 -7.55
N VAL A 107 11.31 -6.77 -7.16
CA VAL A 107 12.70 -6.63 -6.67
C VAL A 107 13.58 -5.99 -7.73
N GLU A 108 13.45 -6.41 -9.00
CA GLU A 108 14.23 -5.81 -10.09
C GLU A 108 13.89 -4.35 -10.36
N ILE A 109 12.68 -3.88 -9.99
CA ILE A 109 12.30 -2.48 -10.14
C ILE A 109 13.17 -1.59 -9.27
N ILE A 110 13.37 -1.97 -8.00
CA ILE A 110 14.19 -1.17 -7.07
C ILE A 110 15.70 -1.34 -7.31
N GLU A 111 16.13 -2.51 -7.82
CA GLU A 111 17.55 -2.79 -8.05
C GLU A 111 18.06 -2.22 -9.38
N LYS A 112 17.31 -2.41 -10.47
CA LYS A 112 17.81 -2.20 -11.84
C LYS A 112 16.92 -1.27 -12.68
N ARG A 113 15.61 -1.25 -12.44
CA ARG A 113 14.62 -0.53 -13.28
C ARG A 113 13.97 0.62 -12.51
N ARG A 114 14.78 1.43 -11.83
CA ARG A 114 14.33 2.43 -10.85
C ARG A 114 13.43 3.51 -11.41
N ASP A 115 13.47 3.77 -12.71
CA ASP A 115 12.55 4.69 -13.36
C ASP A 115 11.10 4.19 -13.31
N GLU A 116 10.89 2.86 -13.22
CA GLU A 116 9.57 2.24 -13.01
C GLU A 116 9.01 2.47 -11.60
N THR A 117 9.83 2.91 -10.62
CA THR A 117 9.33 3.32 -9.29
C THR A 117 8.60 4.66 -9.30
N TRP A 118 8.70 5.40 -10.41
CA TRP A 118 8.23 6.78 -10.58
C TRP A 118 8.99 7.84 -9.78
N ALA A 119 10.08 7.49 -9.11
CA ALA A 119 10.91 8.46 -8.38
C ALA A 119 11.42 9.65 -9.24
N PRO A 120 11.87 9.46 -10.50
CA PRO A 120 12.30 10.59 -11.34
C PRO A 120 11.22 11.65 -11.56
N GLN A 121 9.95 11.25 -11.62
CA GLN A 121 8.79 12.13 -11.82
C GLN A 121 8.56 13.04 -10.60
N TYR A 122 9.10 12.68 -9.44
CA TYR A 122 9.10 13.49 -8.22
C TYR A 122 10.38 14.31 -8.03
N GLY A 123 11.29 14.30 -9.02
CA GLY A 123 12.55 15.06 -9.00
C GLY A 123 13.56 14.57 -7.97
N LEU A 124 13.34 13.38 -7.39
CA LEU A 124 14.07 12.88 -6.22
C LEU A 124 14.32 11.38 -6.40
N GLY A 125 15.53 11.03 -6.83
CA GLY A 125 15.98 9.63 -6.92
C GLY A 125 16.92 9.31 -5.77
N PHE A 126 16.62 8.27 -4.99
CA PHE A 126 17.63 7.72 -4.10
C PHE A 126 18.78 7.12 -4.91
N ARG A 127 20.02 7.30 -4.45
CA ARG A 127 21.17 6.60 -5.02
C ARG A 127 21.10 5.09 -4.78
N GLU A 128 20.45 4.66 -3.70
CA GLU A 128 20.19 3.27 -3.34
C GLU A 128 18.85 3.20 -2.61
N TYR A 129 18.00 2.24 -2.97
CA TYR A 129 16.80 1.91 -2.20
C TYR A 129 17.21 1.09 -0.97
N PHE A 130 16.48 0.03 -0.66
CA PHE A 130 16.75 -0.91 0.42
C PHE A 130 17.06 -2.29 -0.17
N LYS A 131 17.73 -3.12 0.62
CA LYS A 131 17.87 -4.54 0.31
C LYS A 131 16.56 -5.23 0.65
N VAL A 132 15.98 -5.98 -0.29
CA VAL A 132 14.86 -6.88 0.00
C VAL A 132 15.38 -8.08 0.78
N ASN A 133 14.94 -8.25 2.02
CA ASN A 133 15.32 -9.40 2.84
C ASN A 133 14.53 -10.64 2.44
N HIS A 134 13.23 -10.45 2.18
CA HIS A 134 12.27 -11.50 1.91
C HIS A 134 11.47 -11.19 0.62
N PRO A 135 11.93 -11.66 -0.55
CA PRO A 135 11.13 -11.59 -1.77
C PRO A 135 9.92 -12.53 -1.62
N LEU A 136 8.72 -11.97 -1.77
CA LEU A 136 7.45 -12.69 -1.60
C LEU A 136 6.92 -13.22 -2.93
N THR A 137 6.39 -14.43 -2.89
CA THR A 137 5.70 -15.09 -4.00
C THR A 137 4.25 -15.38 -3.62
N ASP A 138 3.49 -15.89 -4.58
CA ASP A 138 2.08 -16.13 -4.38
C ASP A 138 1.78 -17.20 -3.32
N GLY A 139 0.93 -16.87 -2.35
CA GLY A 139 0.53 -17.80 -1.30
C GLY A 139 1.50 -17.92 -0.14
N ASP A 140 2.56 -17.09 -0.11
CA ASP A 140 3.46 -17.01 1.03
C ASP A 140 2.72 -16.60 2.31
N VAL A 141 3.23 -17.08 3.44
CA VAL A 141 2.67 -16.80 4.76
C VAL A 141 3.77 -16.25 5.66
N VAL A 142 3.64 -14.98 6.03
CA VAL A 142 4.60 -14.30 6.93
C VAL A 142 4.06 -14.32 8.36
N ARG A 143 4.85 -14.80 9.31
CA ARG A 143 4.49 -14.85 10.74
C ARG A 143 5.39 -13.95 11.54
N ILE A 144 4.81 -12.95 12.21
CA ILE A 144 5.53 -12.01 13.06
C ILE A 144 4.72 -11.88 14.36
N GLY A 145 5.33 -12.27 15.48
CA GLY A 145 4.62 -12.33 16.76
C GLY A 145 3.37 -13.20 16.68
N LYS A 146 2.23 -12.66 17.14
CA LYS A 146 0.92 -13.35 17.07
C LYS A 146 0.22 -13.22 15.71
N THR A 147 0.71 -12.37 14.82
CA THR A 147 0.03 -12.02 13.57
C THR A 147 0.55 -12.87 12.41
N VAL A 148 -0.37 -13.36 11.60
CA VAL A 148 -0.10 -14.14 10.38
C VAL A 148 -0.62 -13.35 9.20
N PHE A 149 0.25 -13.09 8.22
CA PHE A 149 -0.08 -12.39 6.99
C PHE A 149 -0.12 -13.40 5.83
N ASP A 150 -1.30 -13.59 5.25
CA ASP A 150 -1.45 -14.27 3.97
C ASP A 150 -1.05 -13.29 2.86
N CYS A 151 -0.05 -13.66 2.07
CA CYS A 151 0.49 -12.85 0.98
C CYS A 151 -0.05 -13.36 -0.35
N VAL A 152 -0.77 -12.51 -1.06
CA VAL A 152 -1.46 -12.87 -2.31
C VAL A 152 -0.90 -12.02 -3.44
N ALA A 153 -0.27 -12.67 -4.41
CA ALA A 153 0.25 -11.98 -5.58
C ALA A 153 -0.93 -11.50 -6.46
N ILE A 154 -0.89 -10.22 -6.80
CA ILE A 154 -1.92 -9.54 -7.60
C ILE A 154 -1.30 -8.69 -8.71
N PRO A 155 -0.57 -9.31 -9.65
CA PRO A 155 0.10 -8.58 -10.72
C PRO A 155 -0.88 -7.73 -11.52
N GLY A 156 -0.39 -6.59 -12.00
CA GLY A 156 -1.13 -5.67 -12.84
C GLY A 156 -0.55 -4.27 -12.73
N HIS A 157 -0.87 -3.56 -11.64
CA HIS A 157 -0.36 -2.20 -11.39
C HIS A 157 1.18 -2.16 -11.41
N THR A 158 1.79 -3.07 -10.67
CA THR A 158 3.18 -3.51 -10.83
C THR A 158 3.19 -5.04 -11.01
N PRO A 159 4.26 -5.63 -11.56
CA PRO A 159 4.34 -7.10 -11.68
C PRO A 159 4.43 -7.81 -10.33
N GLY A 160 4.98 -7.18 -9.29
CA GLY A 160 5.12 -7.71 -7.94
C GLY A 160 4.16 -7.11 -6.92
N SER A 161 3.02 -6.53 -7.36
CA SER A 161 1.98 -6.05 -6.44
C SER A 161 1.47 -7.19 -5.55
N MET A 162 1.26 -6.90 -4.27
CA MET A 162 0.83 -7.83 -3.23
C MET A 162 -0.40 -7.32 -2.49
N SER A 163 -1.35 -8.21 -2.25
CA SER A 163 -2.39 -8.04 -1.25
C SER A 163 -2.00 -8.79 0.02
N PHE A 164 -2.25 -8.17 1.17
CA PHE A 164 -2.04 -8.79 2.47
C PHE A 164 -3.36 -8.99 3.19
N PHE A 165 -3.52 -10.15 3.82
CA PHE A 165 -4.66 -10.46 4.67
C PHE A 165 -4.18 -10.95 6.03
N PHE A 166 -4.83 -10.50 7.09
CA PHE A 166 -4.48 -10.86 8.46
C PHE A 166 -5.69 -10.67 9.37
N GLU A 167 -5.59 -11.15 10.61
CA GLU A 167 -6.66 -11.02 11.60
C GLU A 167 -6.33 -9.96 12.64
N VAL A 168 -7.36 -9.21 13.05
CA VAL A 168 -7.33 -8.27 14.16
C VAL A 168 -8.51 -8.52 15.07
N THR A 169 -8.49 -7.94 16.27
CA THR A 169 -9.62 -8.01 17.19
C THR A 169 -10.26 -6.63 17.36
N GLU A 170 -11.54 -6.60 17.71
CA GLU A 170 -12.18 -5.42 18.30
C GLU A 170 -13.12 -5.95 19.39
N GLY A 171 -12.75 -5.73 20.66
CA GLY A 171 -13.42 -6.38 21.78
C GLY A 171 -13.34 -7.92 21.69
N PRO A 172 -14.47 -8.66 21.82
CA PRO A 172 -14.45 -10.13 21.82
C PRO A 172 -14.44 -10.77 20.42
N ARG A 173 -14.45 -9.97 19.35
CA ARG A 173 -14.60 -10.46 17.98
C ARG A 173 -13.30 -10.34 17.20
N THR A 174 -13.12 -11.28 16.28
CA THR A 174 -12.00 -11.31 15.32
C THR A 174 -12.52 -10.95 13.94
N TYR A 175 -11.73 -10.15 13.23
CA TYR A 175 -12.06 -9.59 11.93
C TYR A 175 -10.92 -9.83 10.95
N ARG A 176 -11.25 -10.23 9.72
CA ARG A 176 -10.26 -10.38 8.65
C ARG A 176 -10.05 -9.03 7.96
N VAL A 177 -8.80 -8.57 7.99
CA VAL A 177 -8.34 -7.34 7.33
C VAL A 177 -7.81 -7.69 5.95
N GLY A 178 -8.04 -6.80 4.98
CA GLY A 178 -7.49 -6.93 3.63
C GLY A 178 -7.02 -5.59 3.06
N ILE A 179 -5.91 -5.63 2.32
CA ILE A 179 -5.39 -4.52 1.52
C ILE A 179 -5.11 -4.99 0.09
N HIS A 180 -5.60 -4.26 -0.92
CA HIS A 180 -5.37 -4.62 -2.33
C HIS A 180 -3.93 -4.36 -2.73
N GLY A 181 -3.36 -3.21 -2.38
CA GLY A 181 -1.93 -3.00 -2.56
C GLY A 181 -1.45 -2.64 -3.97
N GLY A 182 -2.33 -2.46 -4.94
CA GLY A 182 -1.96 -1.94 -6.27
C GLY A 182 -3.17 -1.70 -7.17
N PRO A 183 -4.13 -0.82 -6.80
CA PRO A 183 -5.36 -0.63 -7.58
C PRO A 183 -5.26 0.45 -8.68
N GLY A 184 -4.07 1.02 -8.89
CA GLY A 184 -3.88 2.13 -9.82
C GLY A 184 -3.95 1.67 -11.29
N LEU A 185 -4.77 2.35 -12.10
CA LEU A 185 -4.89 2.08 -13.54
C LEU A 185 -3.92 2.91 -14.40
N ASN A 186 -3.23 3.86 -13.77
CA ASN A 186 -2.25 4.77 -14.36
C ASN A 186 -1.08 4.05 -15.04
N THR A 187 -0.70 2.86 -14.56
CA THR A 187 0.33 2.01 -15.19
C THR A 187 -0.22 1.03 -16.23
N LEU A 188 -1.53 1.09 -16.49
CA LEU A 188 -2.25 0.19 -17.40
C LEU A 188 -2.84 0.93 -18.61
N THR A 189 -2.55 2.22 -18.79
CA THR A 189 -3.00 3.00 -19.96
C THR A 189 -2.22 2.61 -21.22
N ASP A 190 -2.78 2.88 -22.40
CA ASP A 190 -2.10 2.63 -23.69
C ASP A 190 -0.77 3.38 -23.77
N GLU A 191 -0.77 4.65 -23.35
CA GLU A 191 0.40 5.52 -23.29
C GLU A 191 1.49 4.90 -22.42
N TYR A 192 1.18 4.59 -21.16
CA TYR A 192 2.16 4.06 -20.22
C TYR A 192 2.77 2.74 -20.68
N LEU A 193 1.92 1.79 -21.12
CA LEU A 193 2.39 0.48 -21.56
C LEU A 193 3.26 0.61 -22.82
N THR A 194 2.92 1.50 -23.74
CA THR A 194 3.69 1.72 -24.97
C THR A 194 5.02 2.41 -24.69
N GLU A 195 5.02 3.51 -23.92
CA GLU A 195 6.22 4.28 -23.59
C GLU A 195 7.26 3.44 -22.84
N ASN A 196 6.79 2.58 -21.93
CA ASN A 196 7.65 1.72 -21.12
C ASN A 196 7.91 0.35 -21.76
N LYS A 197 7.42 0.10 -22.98
CA LYS A 197 7.58 -1.18 -23.71
C LYS A 197 7.10 -2.39 -22.91
N LEU A 198 6.00 -2.22 -22.19
CA LEU A 198 5.40 -3.23 -21.35
C LEU A 198 4.30 -3.98 -22.10
N PRO A 199 4.09 -5.28 -21.81
CA PRO A 199 3.08 -6.05 -22.50
C PRO A 199 1.67 -5.64 -22.06
N PHE A 200 0.76 -5.53 -23.03
CA PHE A 200 -0.66 -5.26 -22.77
C PHE A 200 -1.36 -6.36 -21.98
N SER A 201 -0.80 -7.58 -21.94
CA SER A 201 -1.29 -8.70 -21.12
C SER A 201 -1.33 -8.39 -19.61
N ARG A 202 -0.62 -7.35 -19.14
CA ARG A 202 -0.74 -6.83 -17.77
C ARG A 202 -2.18 -6.42 -17.41
N ARG A 203 -2.99 -6.04 -18.39
CA ARG A 203 -4.42 -5.75 -18.20
C ARG A 203 -5.18 -7.01 -17.84
N ASP A 204 -4.87 -8.13 -18.49
CA ASP A 204 -5.48 -9.41 -18.19
C ASP A 204 -5.01 -9.94 -16.82
N ASP A 205 -3.74 -9.73 -16.47
CA ASP A 205 -3.22 -10.00 -15.11
C ASP A 205 -4.01 -9.22 -14.06
N TYR A 206 -4.22 -7.92 -14.27
CA TYR A 206 -4.99 -7.07 -13.36
C TYR A 206 -6.43 -7.58 -13.18
N LEU A 207 -7.12 -7.92 -14.28
CA LEU A 207 -8.50 -8.44 -14.20
C LEU A 207 -8.57 -9.80 -13.49
N ARG A 208 -7.60 -10.70 -13.72
CA ARG A 208 -7.50 -11.98 -12.98
C ARG A 208 -7.24 -11.75 -11.49
N SER A 209 -6.39 -10.80 -11.16
CA SER A 209 -6.12 -10.41 -9.77
C SER A 209 -7.39 -9.95 -9.07
N LEU A 210 -8.21 -9.11 -9.72
CA LEU A 210 -9.51 -8.71 -9.16
C LEU A 210 -10.44 -9.92 -8.96
N GLU A 211 -10.56 -10.82 -9.95
CA GLU A 211 -11.41 -12.01 -9.83
C GLU A 211 -10.99 -12.90 -8.65
N ARG A 212 -9.67 -13.04 -8.43
CA ARG A 212 -9.13 -13.78 -7.29
C ARG A 212 -9.51 -13.11 -5.97
N LEU A 213 -9.26 -11.81 -5.85
CA LEU A 213 -9.51 -11.06 -4.62
C LEU A 213 -10.99 -11.04 -4.22
N ARG A 214 -11.92 -11.19 -5.17
CA ARG A 214 -13.36 -11.34 -4.89
C ARG A 214 -13.70 -12.58 -4.07
N ARG A 215 -12.83 -13.58 -4.05
CA ARG A 215 -13.03 -14.83 -3.28
C ARG A 215 -12.62 -14.68 -1.82
N GLU A 216 -11.89 -13.62 -1.49
CA GLU A 216 -11.45 -13.33 -0.12
C GLU A 216 -12.59 -12.69 0.68
N LYS A 217 -12.79 -13.19 1.91
CA LYS A 217 -13.67 -12.55 2.88
C LYS A 217 -12.88 -11.49 3.64
N VAL A 218 -13.35 -10.25 3.61
CA VAL A 218 -12.71 -9.11 4.27
C VAL A 218 -13.78 -8.38 5.06
N ASP A 219 -13.60 -8.30 6.38
CA ASP A 219 -14.47 -7.53 7.26
C ASP A 219 -14.00 -6.08 7.38
N ILE A 220 -12.68 -5.86 7.32
CA ILE A 220 -12.05 -4.55 7.42
C ILE A 220 -11.16 -4.32 6.19
N PHE A 221 -11.65 -3.50 5.26
CA PHE A 221 -10.84 -3.06 4.12
C PHE A 221 -10.01 -1.82 4.49
N ILE A 222 -8.68 -1.94 4.42
CA ILE A 222 -7.74 -0.83 4.53
C ILE A 222 -7.15 -0.48 3.16
N GLY A 223 -7.09 0.81 2.84
CA GLY A 223 -6.54 1.30 1.56
C GLY A 223 -5.04 1.56 1.63
N ALA A 224 -4.33 1.36 0.51
CA ALA A 224 -2.96 1.83 0.30
C ALA A 224 -2.91 3.36 0.06
N HIS A 225 -4.04 3.94 -0.37
CA HIS A 225 -4.30 5.37 -0.30
C HIS A 225 -5.61 5.63 0.47
N PRO A 226 -5.73 6.75 1.22
CA PRO A 226 -6.92 7.03 2.03
C PRO A 226 -8.23 7.10 1.24
N ALA A 227 -8.15 7.54 -0.02
CA ALA A 227 -9.32 7.68 -0.89
C ALA A 227 -9.98 6.33 -1.25
N GLN A 228 -9.23 5.22 -1.20
CA GLN A 228 -9.72 3.91 -1.68
C GLN A 228 -10.86 3.34 -0.85
N ASN A 229 -10.85 3.60 0.46
CA ASN A 229 -11.86 3.12 1.41
C ASN A 229 -12.45 4.28 2.25
N ASN A 230 -12.20 5.54 1.85
CA ASN A 230 -12.56 6.74 2.62
C ASN A 230 -11.99 6.71 4.06
N THR A 231 -10.72 6.35 4.24
CA THR A 231 -10.07 6.17 5.55
C THR A 231 -10.32 7.36 6.50
N LEU A 232 -10.03 8.59 6.04
CA LEU A 232 -10.18 9.78 6.88
C LEU A 232 -11.65 10.10 7.19
N GLY A 233 -12.56 9.90 6.23
CA GLY A 233 -13.98 10.06 6.48
C GLY A 233 -14.55 9.00 7.42
N LYS A 234 -14.07 7.75 7.34
CA LYS A 234 -14.40 6.69 8.30
C LYS A 234 -13.91 7.08 9.70
N ARG A 235 -12.69 7.58 9.83
CA ARG A 235 -12.17 8.08 11.12
C ARG A 235 -13.02 9.20 11.71
N GLN A 236 -13.49 10.15 10.90
CA GLN A 236 -14.37 11.23 11.36
C GLN A 236 -15.73 10.74 11.88
N ARG A 237 -16.24 9.62 11.35
CA ARG A 237 -17.51 9.00 11.79
C ARG A 237 -17.34 8.01 12.93
N MET A 238 -16.12 7.54 13.20
CA MET A 238 -15.84 6.56 14.23
C MET A 238 -16.12 7.14 15.62
N THR A 239 -16.88 6.38 16.42
CA THR A 239 -17.21 6.67 17.81
C THR A 239 -16.79 5.51 18.70
N ASP A 240 -16.98 5.63 20.02
CA ASP A 240 -16.69 4.53 20.96
C ASP A 240 -17.63 3.33 20.74
N ASP A 241 -18.84 3.56 20.20
CA ASP A 241 -19.86 2.54 19.98
C ASP A 241 -19.90 2.01 18.54
N GLU A 242 -19.40 2.78 17.57
CA GLU A 242 -19.49 2.47 16.14
C GLU A 242 -18.12 2.57 15.44
N ASN A 243 -17.69 1.45 14.86
CA ASN A 243 -16.49 1.38 14.05
C ASN A 243 -16.82 1.22 12.55
N PRO A 244 -16.78 2.31 11.75
CA PRO A 244 -17.12 2.28 10.32
C PRO A 244 -16.06 1.59 9.45
N PHE A 245 -14.94 1.14 10.01
CA PHE A 245 -13.99 0.29 9.31
C PHE A 245 -14.45 -1.16 9.23
N ILE A 246 -15.32 -1.60 10.15
CA ILE A 246 -15.96 -2.91 10.12
C ILE A 246 -17.14 -2.84 9.15
N ASP A 247 -16.86 -3.13 7.88
CA ASP A 247 -17.82 -3.10 6.78
C ASP A 247 -17.47 -4.18 5.76
N PRO A 248 -18.03 -5.39 5.91
CA PRO A 248 -17.77 -6.51 5.00
C PRO A 248 -18.21 -6.26 3.54
N SER A 249 -18.99 -5.21 3.28
CA SER A 249 -19.42 -4.86 1.92
C SER A 249 -18.39 -3.99 1.18
N ALA A 250 -17.53 -3.27 1.92
CA ALA A 250 -16.61 -2.29 1.35
C ALA A 250 -15.60 -2.90 0.39
N TRP A 251 -15.09 -4.10 0.68
CA TRP A 251 -14.11 -4.79 -0.16
C TRP A 251 -14.69 -5.15 -1.53
N GLY A 252 -15.85 -5.81 -1.55
CA GLY A 252 -16.52 -6.20 -2.79
C GLY A 252 -16.89 -4.98 -3.64
N ALA A 253 -17.47 -3.96 -3.02
CA ALA A 253 -17.85 -2.72 -3.71
C ALA A 253 -16.64 -1.99 -4.32
N PHE A 254 -15.50 -1.99 -3.62
CA PHE A 254 -14.25 -1.44 -4.14
C PHE A 254 -13.74 -2.21 -5.37
N LEU A 255 -13.73 -3.55 -5.31
CA LEU A 255 -13.31 -4.39 -6.44
C LEU A 255 -14.25 -4.23 -7.65
N ASP A 256 -15.55 -4.09 -7.43
CA ASP A 256 -16.55 -3.79 -8.48
C ASP A 256 -16.25 -2.46 -9.18
N ASP A 257 -15.95 -1.41 -8.40
CA ASP A 257 -15.60 -0.10 -8.95
C ASP A 257 -14.32 -0.16 -9.78
N LEU A 258 -13.28 -0.84 -9.27
CA LEU A 258 -12.02 -1.01 -9.97
C LEU A 258 -12.18 -1.78 -11.27
N GLU A 259 -12.91 -2.89 -11.26
CA GLU A 259 -13.13 -3.70 -12.45
C GLU A 259 -13.86 -2.89 -13.52
N ARG A 260 -14.92 -2.17 -13.13
CA ARG A 260 -15.67 -1.30 -14.04
C ARG A 260 -14.76 -0.28 -14.71
N ARG A 261 -13.99 0.47 -13.91
CA ARG A 261 -13.06 1.50 -14.40
C ARG A 261 -11.93 0.91 -15.26
N ALA A 262 -11.44 -0.27 -14.92
CA ALA A 262 -10.42 -0.97 -15.69
C ALA A 262 -10.96 -1.36 -17.09
N ARG A 263 -12.16 -1.96 -17.16
CA ARG A 263 -12.81 -2.31 -18.42
C ARG A 263 -13.09 -1.08 -19.27
N GLU A 264 -13.64 -0.02 -18.68
CA GLU A 264 -13.84 1.27 -19.35
C GLU A 264 -12.53 1.84 -19.92
N LEU A 265 -11.39 1.69 -19.24
CA LEU A 265 -10.10 2.13 -19.74
C LEU A 265 -9.59 1.24 -20.88
N PHE A 266 -9.75 -0.07 -20.78
CA PHE A 266 -9.16 -1.03 -21.72
C PHE A 266 -9.95 -1.15 -23.02
N GLU A 267 -11.24 -0.85 -23.00
CA GLU A 267 -12.14 -0.91 -24.15
C GLU A 267 -12.20 0.41 -24.95
N ARG A 268 -11.55 1.49 -24.47
CA ARG A 268 -11.52 2.77 -25.18
C ARG A 268 -10.87 2.65 -26.56
N PRO A 269 -11.50 3.19 -27.62
CA PRO A 269 -10.90 3.24 -28.95
C PRO A 269 -9.58 4.02 -28.92
N LYS A 270 -8.58 3.54 -29.67
CA LYS A 270 -7.31 4.26 -29.85
C LYS A 270 -7.56 5.63 -30.47
N GLY A 271 -7.23 6.71 -29.75
CA GLY A 271 -7.20 8.08 -30.29
C GLY A 271 -7.99 9.15 -29.55
N GLU A 272 -8.75 8.81 -28.50
CA GLU A 272 -9.36 9.80 -27.62
C GLU A 272 -8.36 10.17 -26.51
N THR A 273 -7.72 11.34 -26.64
CA THR A 273 -6.79 11.90 -25.65
C THR A 273 -7.47 12.22 -24.33
N GLN A 274 -6.74 12.01 -23.22
CA GLN A 274 -7.06 12.51 -21.88
C GLN A 274 -7.12 14.03 -21.82
#